data_AF-A0A662N2Q7-F1
#
_entry.id   AF-A0A662N2Q7-F1
#
_cell.length_a   1.000
_cell.length_b   1.000
_cell.length_c   1.000
_cell.angle_alpha   90.00
_cell.angle_beta   90.00
_cell.angle_gamma   90.00
#
_symmetry.space_group_name_H-M   'P 1'
#
loop_
_entity.id
_entity.type
_entity.pdbx_description
1 polymer ?
#
loop_
_entity_poly.entity_id
_entity_poly.type
_entity_poly.pdbx_seq_one_letter_code
_entity_poly.pdbx_strand_id
1 'polypeptide(L)'
;NSYYGYMGYPKARWYSKECAESVTAWGRHYIEMTIREIEEKFGFKVLYADTDGFYATIPGEKPETIKKKAKEFLNYINSKLPGLLELEYEGFYLRGFFVTKKRYAVIDEEGRITTRGLEVVRRDWSEIAKETQAKVLEAILKEGSVEKAAEIVRDVVEKIAKYRVPLEKLVIHEQITRDLKDYKAIGPHVAIAKRLAAKGIKVKPGTIISYIVLKGGGKISDRVILLTEYDPRKHKYDPNYYIENQVLPAVLRILEAFGYRKEELKYQSSKQTGLDAWLRK
;
A
#
# COMPACT_ATOMS: atom_id res chain seq x y z
N ASN A 1 -11.42 5.20 -21.18
CA ASN A 1 -10.39 5.74 -20.27
C ASN A 1 -9.43 6.74 -20.92
N SER A 2 -8.67 6.39 -21.97
CA SER A 2 -7.67 7.32 -22.56
C SER A 2 -8.25 8.58 -23.22
N TYR A 3 -9.46 8.51 -23.80
CA TYR A 3 -10.13 9.68 -24.40
C TYR A 3 -10.44 10.78 -23.37
N TYR A 4 -10.90 10.41 -22.17
CA TYR A 4 -11.10 11.34 -21.07
C TYR A 4 -9.80 12.09 -20.72
N GLY A 5 -8.70 11.35 -20.53
CA GLY A 5 -7.39 11.94 -20.28
C GLY A 5 -6.86 12.80 -21.44
N TYR A 6 -7.19 12.43 -22.68
CA TYR A 6 -6.81 13.18 -23.88
C TYR A 6 -7.45 14.57 -23.93
N MET A 7 -8.72 14.71 -23.56
CA MET A 7 -9.40 16.01 -23.51
C MET A 7 -8.72 16.98 -22.53
N GLY A 8 -8.19 16.47 -21.43
CA GLY A 8 -7.46 17.26 -20.43
C GLY A 8 -5.96 17.42 -20.70
N TYR A 9 -5.41 16.84 -21.77
CA TYR A 9 -3.97 16.87 -22.05
C TYR A 9 -3.57 18.15 -22.80
N PRO A 10 -2.73 19.04 -22.23
CA PRO A 10 -2.43 20.34 -22.84
C PRO A 10 -1.78 20.30 -24.23
N LYS A 11 -1.20 19.16 -24.64
CA LYS A 11 -0.62 18.99 -25.98
C LYS A 11 -1.52 18.19 -26.93
N ALA A 12 -2.76 17.88 -26.54
CA ALA A 12 -3.72 17.21 -27.41
C ALA A 12 -4.18 18.16 -28.53
N ARG A 13 -4.39 17.61 -29.74
CA ARG A 13 -4.96 18.39 -30.86
C ARG A 13 -6.41 18.79 -30.59
N TRP A 14 -7.18 17.90 -29.95
CA TRP A 14 -8.55 18.17 -29.50
C TRP A 14 -8.60 18.32 -27.97
N TYR A 15 -7.73 19.19 -27.45
CA TYR A 15 -7.78 19.61 -26.06
C TYR A 15 -9.07 20.39 -25.80
N SER A 16 -9.82 20.01 -24.77
CA SER A 16 -10.92 20.79 -24.24
C SER A 16 -11.03 20.54 -22.74
N LYS A 17 -10.70 21.58 -21.98
CA LYS A 17 -10.80 21.57 -20.52
C LYS A 17 -12.24 21.43 -20.08
N GLU A 18 -13.14 22.13 -20.75
CA GLU A 18 -14.57 22.17 -20.50
C GLU A 18 -15.15 20.77 -20.61
N CYS A 19 -14.87 20.04 -21.70
CA CYS A 19 -15.33 18.65 -21.85
C CYS A 19 -14.80 17.73 -20.74
N ALA A 20 -13.51 17.85 -20.38
CA ALA A 20 -12.94 17.04 -19.30
C ALA A 20 -13.59 17.34 -17.94
N GLU A 21 -13.82 18.62 -17.64
CA GLU A 21 -14.49 19.06 -16.40
C GLU A 21 -15.96 18.61 -16.37
N SER A 22 -16.70 18.74 -17.47
CA SER A 22 -18.07 18.29 -17.58
C SER A 22 -18.22 16.78 -17.40
N VAL A 23 -17.36 15.96 -18.04
CA VAL A 23 -17.35 14.50 -17.83
C VAL A 23 -17.09 14.17 -16.35
N THR A 24 -16.16 14.87 -15.71
CA THR A 24 -15.86 14.65 -14.29
C THR A 24 -17.03 15.08 -13.39
N ALA A 25 -17.74 16.16 -13.75
CA ALA A 25 -18.93 16.62 -13.03
C ALA A 25 -20.09 15.63 -13.13
N TRP A 26 -20.37 15.11 -14.33
CA TRP A 26 -21.38 14.06 -14.52
C TRP A 26 -21.01 12.77 -13.79
N GLY A 27 -19.74 12.33 -13.87
CA GLY A 27 -19.27 11.15 -13.13
C GLY A 27 -19.54 11.27 -11.63
N ARG A 28 -19.20 12.41 -11.02
CA ARG A 28 -19.51 12.70 -9.60
C ARG A 28 -21.01 12.71 -9.32
N HIS A 29 -21.79 13.38 -10.16
CA HIS A 29 -23.24 13.44 -9.98
C HIS A 29 -23.89 12.06 -9.96
N TYR A 30 -23.54 11.19 -10.92
CA TYR A 30 -24.14 9.86 -11.00
C TYR A 30 -23.68 8.94 -9.89
N ILE A 31 -22.39 8.93 -9.51
CA ILE A 31 -21.94 8.09 -8.39
C ILE A 31 -22.56 8.53 -7.06
N GLU A 32 -22.69 9.84 -6.81
CA GLU A 32 -23.36 10.37 -5.61
C GLU A 32 -24.85 10.03 -5.59
N MET A 33 -25.53 10.14 -6.73
CA MET A 33 -26.94 9.77 -6.87
C MET A 33 -27.16 8.27 -6.62
N THR A 34 -26.33 7.43 -7.21
CA THR A 34 -26.37 5.96 -7.04
C THR A 34 -26.11 5.56 -5.59
N ILE A 35 -25.12 6.17 -4.92
CA ILE A 35 -24.84 5.94 -3.50
C ILE A 35 -26.04 6.34 -2.64
N ARG A 36 -26.64 7.50 -2.89
CA ARG A 36 -27.84 7.92 -2.14
C ARG A 36 -28.99 6.93 -2.29
N GLU A 37 -29.26 6.48 -3.52
CA GLU A 37 -30.34 5.55 -3.83
C GLU A 37 -30.14 4.17 -3.16
N ILE A 38 -28.91 3.63 -3.14
CA ILE A 38 -28.65 2.33 -2.51
C ILE A 38 -28.74 2.39 -0.98
N GLU A 39 -28.31 3.50 -0.36
CA GLU A 39 -28.37 3.67 1.08
C GLU A 39 -29.81 3.92 1.56
N GLU A 40 -30.52 4.86 0.94
CA GLU A 40 -31.87 5.26 1.37
C GLU A 40 -32.93 4.19 1.10
N LYS A 41 -32.86 3.48 -0.03
CA LYS A 41 -33.97 2.60 -0.48
C LYS A 41 -33.70 1.11 -0.31
N PHE A 42 -32.43 0.71 -0.28
CA PHE A 42 -32.05 -0.70 -0.19
C PHE A 42 -31.36 -1.04 1.15
N GLY A 43 -31.09 -0.04 2.00
CA GLY A 43 -30.52 -0.21 3.33
C GLY A 43 -29.06 -0.65 3.32
N PHE A 44 -28.35 -0.42 2.21
CA PHE A 44 -26.91 -0.64 2.18
C PHE A 44 -26.18 0.46 2.96
N LYS A 45 -24.99 0.12 3.43
CA LYS A 45 -23.99 1.04 3.93
C LYS A 45 -22.83 1.04 2.94
N VAL A 46 -22.54 2.18 2.33
CA VAL A 46 -21.35 2.31 1.48
C VAL A 46 -20.11 2.40 2.37
N LEU A 47 -19.15 1.51 2.13
CA LEU A 47 -17.91 1.41 2.90
C LEU A 47 -16.78 2.21 2.25
N TYR A 48 -16.79 2.29 0.92
CA TYR A 48 -15.77 2.97 0.12
C TYR A 48 -16.35 3.34 -1.24
N ALA A 49 -16.01 4.51 -1.75
CA ALA A 49 -16.33 4.92 -3.12
C ALA A 49 -15.12 5.62 -3.76
N ASP A 50 -14.85 5.33 -5.03
CA ASP A 50 -13.82 6.02 -5.81
C ASP A 50 -14.21 6.13 -7.27
N THR A 51 -14.35 7.37 -7.73
CA THR A 51 -14.54 7.78 -9.14
C THR A 51 -15.82 7.25 -9.78
N ASP A 52 -15.91 5.95 -10.02
CA ASP A 52 -16.94 5.27 -10.80
C ASP A 52 -17.46 3.98 -10.15
N GLY A 53 -16.93 3.60 -8.97
CA GLY A 53 -17.36 2.40 -8.24
C GLY A 53 -17.34 2.56 -6.73
N PHE A 54 -18.00 1.63 -6.05
CA PHE A 54 -18.07 1.61 -4.59
C PHE A 54 -18.20 0.19 -4.03
N TYR A 55 -17.80 0.01 -2.78
CA TYR A 55 -18.03 -1.19 -1.98
C TYR A 55 -19.13 -0.89 -0.99
N ALA A 56 -20.12 -1.77 -0.89
CA ALA A 56 -21.24 -1.62 0.03
C ALA A 56 -21.60 -2.96 0.68
N THR A 57 -22.23 -2.89 1.84
CA THR A 57 -22.73 -4.06 2.57
C THR A 57 -24.07 -3.72 3.24
N ILE A 58 -24.81 -4.73 3.70
CA ILE A 58 -25.94 -4.53 4.60
C ILE A 58 -25.52 -5.03 5.98
N PRO A 59 -25.36 -4.15 6.99
CA PRO A 59 -24.87 -4.56 8.31
C PRO A 59 -25.73 -5.67 8.92
N GLY A 60 -25.09 -6.76 9.34
CA GLY A 60 -25.75 -7.90 10.01
C GLY A 60 -26.42 -8.91 9.08
N GLU A 61 -26.42 -8.69 7.76
CA GLU A 61 -27.02 -9.60 6.80
C GLU A 61 -26.09 -10.71 6.32
N LYS A 62 -26.70 -11.79 5.82
CA LYS A 62 -25.97 -12.92 5.22
C LYS A 62 -25.51 -12.60 3.79
N PRO A 63 -24.38 -13.19 3.34
CA PRO A 63 -23.87 -13.02 1.98
C PRO A 63 -24.92 -13.18 0.87
N GLU A 64 -25.79 -14.19 0.97
CA GLU A 64 -26.81 -14.49 -0.03
C GLU A 64 -27.85 -13.36 -0.15
N THR A 65 -28.27 -12.80 1.00
CA THR A 65 -29.20 -11.67 1.05
C THR A 65 -28.57 -10.43 0.42
N ILE A 66 -27.30 -10.15 0.76
CA ILE A 66 -26.57 -8.99 0.24
C ILE A 66 -26.43 -9.09 -1.28
N LYS A 67 -26.02 -10.26 -1.80
CA LYS A 67 -25.90 -10.50 -3.25
C LYS A 67 -27.24 -10.35 -3.98
N LYS A 68 -28.32 -10.90 -3.42
CA LYS A 68 -29.65 -10.79 -4.00
C LYS A 68 -30.11 -9.33 -4.08
N LYS A 69 -30.04 -8.61 -2.95
CA LYS A 69 -30.44 -7.19 -2.90
C LYS A 69 -29.56 -6.30 -3.79
N ALA A 70 -28.27 -6.61 -3.92
CA ALA A 70 -27.38 -5.88 -4.83
C ALA A 70 -27.84 -6.04 -6.29
N LYS A 71 -28.21 -7.25 -6.72
CA LYS A 71 -28.76 -7.49 -8.07
C LYS A 71 -30.10 -6.81 -8.29
N GLU A 72 -30.98 -6.79 -7.29
CA GLU A 72 -32.24 -6.03 -7.34
C GLU A 72 -31.98 -4.52 -7.49
N PHE A 73 -30.99 -3.99 -6.76
CA PHE A 73 -30.56 -2.61 -6.88
C PHE A 73 -30.02 -2.29 -8.28
N LEU A 74 -29.24 -3.18 -8.89
CA LEU A 74 -28.72 -2.99 -10.25
C LEU A 74 -29.85 -2.82 -11.27
N ASN A 75 -30.86 -3.70 -11.23
CA ASN A 75 -32.02 -3.58 -12.11
C ASN A 75 -32.76 -2.25 -11.89
N TYR A 76 -32.92 -1.85 -10.63
CA TYR A 76 -33.57 -0.60 -10.28
C TYR A 76 -32.79 0.63 -10.77
N ILE A 77 -31.49 0.72 -10.48
CA ILE A 77 -30.68 1.90 -10.82
C ILE A 77 -30.44 2.01 -12.32
N ASN A 78 -30.20 0.89 -13.02
CA ASN A 78 -29.98 0.90 -14.47
C ASN A 78 -31.25 1.30 -15.24
N SER A 79 -32.45 1.08 -14.68
CA SER A 79 -33.69 1.62 -15.26
C SER A 79 -33.84 3.14 -15.14
N LYS A 80 -33.05 3.78 -14.28
CA LYS A 80 -33.06 5.23 -14.02
C LYS A 80 -31.90 5.98 -14.65
N LEU A 81 -30.79 5.29 -14.91
CA LEU A 81 -29.62 5.90 -15.52
C LEU A 81 -29.90 6.23 -17.01
N PRO A 82 -29.51 7.42 -17.48
CA PRO A 82 -29.81 7.82 -18.84
C PRO A 82 -28.82 7.23 -19.85
N GLY A 83 -29.35 6.84 -21.01
CA GLY A 83 -28.56 6.49 -22.19
C GLY A 83 -27.67 5.27 -21.98
N LEU A 84 -26.35 5.47 -22.06
CA LEU A 84 -25.33 4.41 -22.00
C LEU A 84 -24.78 4.18 -20.60
N LEU A 85 -25.29 4.90 -19.58
CA LEU A 85 -24.81 4.74 -18.22
C LEU A 85 -25.39 3.48 -17.60
N GLU A 86 -24.51 2.61 -17.14
CA GLU A 86 -24.85 1.33 -16.53
C GLU A 86 -23.95 1.08 -15.32
N LEU A 87 -24.55 0.62 -14.22
CA LEU A 87 -23.83 0.07 -13.08
C LEU A 87 -23.75 -1.44 -13.23
N GLU A 88 -22.56 -2.00 -13.01
CA GLU A 88 -22.30 -3.43 -13.14
C GLU A 88 -21.98 -4.08 -11.78
N TYR A 89 -22.21 -5.38 -11.68
CA TYR A 89 -21.79 -6.18 -10.54
C TYR A 89 -20.35 -6.70 -10.75
N GLU A 90 -19.35 -6.06 -10.14
CA GLU A 90 -17.96 -6.51 -10.28
C GLU A 90 -17.69 -7.84 -9.55
N GLY A 91 -18.21 -7.99 -8.33
CA GLY A 91 -17.95 -9.19 -7.54
C GLY A 91 -18.43 -9.10 -6.09
N PHE A 92 -18.13 -10.16 -5.33
CA PHE A 92 -18.44 -10.27 -3.91
C PHE A 92 -17.18 -10.54 -3.10
N TYR A 93 -17.10 -9.93 -1.92
CA TYR A 93 -15.97 -10.09 -1.01
C TYR A 93 -16.48 -10.43 0.39
N LEU A 94 -15.90 -11.45 1.01
CA LEU A 94 -16.28 -11.92 2.34
C LEU A 94 -15.91 -10.91 3.42
N ARG A 95 -14.70 -10.35 3.31
CA ARG A 95 -14.16 -9.33 4.21
C ARG A 95 -13.34 -8.33 3.43
N GLY A 96 -13.23 -7.15 3.99
CA GLY A 96 -12.39 -6.10 3.47
C GLY A 96 -12.19 -5.02 4.50
N PHE A 97 -11.08 -4.31 4.37
CA PHE A 97 -10.84 -3.11 5.16
C PHE A 97 -10.30 -2.00 4.25
N PHE A 98 -10.65 -0.77 4.61
CA PHE A 98 -10.34 0.42 3.84
C PHE A 98 -9.53 1.35 4.74
N VAL A 99 -8.28 1.60 4.37
CA VAL A 99 -7.37 2.44 5.16
C VAL A 99 -7.58 3.90 4.80
N THR A 100 -7.43 4.22 3.52
CA THR A 100 -7.66 5.56 2.97
C THR A 100 -8.07 5.43 1.49
N LYS A 101 -8.38 6.56 0.84
CA LYS A 101 -8.67 6.59 -0.60
C LYS A 101 -7.55 5.89 -1.39
N LYS A 102 -7.92 4.97 -2.28
CA LYS A 102 -7.04 4.10 -3.08
C LYS A 102 -6.15 3.12 -2.30
N ARG A 103 -6.42 2.91 -1.00
CA ARG A 103 -5.67 2.01 -0.12
C ARG A 103 -6.59 1.08 0.64
N TYR A 104 -6.76 -0.13 0.14
CA TYR A 104 -7.65 -1.13 0.73
C TYR A 104 -7.23 -2.55 0.38
N ALA A 105 -7.77 -3.52 1.11
CA ALA A 105 -7.64 -4.93 0.80
C ALA A 105 -8.98 -5.65 1.04
N VAL A 106 -9.31 -6.57 0.14
CA VAL A 106 -10.53 -7.37 0.14
C VAL A 106 -10.19 -8.84 -0.12
N ILE A 107 -11.02 -9.76 0.37
CA ILE A 107 -10.88 -11.20 0.13
C ILE A 107 -12.16 -11.76 -0.48
N ASP A 108 -12.02 -12.48 -1.59
CA ASP A 108 -13.14 -13.12 -2.28
C ASP A 108 -13.54 -14.46 -1.63
N GLU A 109 -14.53 -15.12 -2.22
CA GLU A 109 -15.05 -16.41 -1.72
C GLU A 109 -14.08 -17.57 -1.94
N GLU A 110 -13.15 -17.43 -2.89
CA GLU A 110 -12.08 -18.39 -3.14
C GLU A 110 -10.85 -18.15 -2.21
N GLY A 111 -10.91 -17.16 -1.32
CA GLY A 111 -9.84 -16.84 -0.39
C GLY A 111 -8.68 -16.06 -1.02
N ARG A 112 -8.85 -15.51 -2.22
CA ARG A 112 -7.86 -14.67 -2.90
C ARG A 112 -7.96 -13.24 -2.37
N ILE A 113 -6.82 -12.72 -1.92
CA ILE A 113 -6.71 -11.36 -1.40
C ILE A 113 -6.36 -10.41 -2.55
N THR A 114 -7.19 -9.40 -2.77
CA THR A 114 -6.91 -8.31 -3.69
C THR A 114 -6.57 -7.06 -2.90
N THR A 115 -5.39 -6.48 -3.17
CA THR A 115 -4.94 -5.23 -2.56
C THR A 115 -4.86 -4.11 -3.59
N ARG A 116 -5.22 -2.88 -3.20
CA ARG A 116 -4.99 -1.66 -3.98
C ARG A 116 -4.20 -0.66 -3.15
N GLY A 117 -3.13 -0.10 -3.74
CA GLY A 117 -2.32 0.97 -3.14
C GLY A 117 -1.53 0.60 -1.87
N LEU A 118 -1.51 -0.67 -1.46
CA LEU A 118 -0.68 -1.19 -0.38
C LEU A 118 0.73 -1.54 -0.88
N GLU A 119 1.69 -1.57 0.04
CA GLU A 119 3.13 -1.73 -0.24
C GLU A 119 3.51 -3.09 -0.84
N VAL A 120 2.69 -4.13 -0.71
CA VAL A 120 2.97 -5.52 -1.15
C VAL A 120 3.24 -5.60 -2.64
N VAL A 121 2.62 -4.72 -3.44
CA VAL A 121 2.80 -4.67 -4.90
C VAL A 121 3.96 -3.79 -5.35
N ARG A 122 4.63 -3.10 -4.42
CA ARG A 122 5.69 -2.15 -4.75
C ARG A 122 7.05 -2.84 -4.84
N ARG A 123 7.75 -2.65 -5.97
CA ARG A 123 9.04 -3.30 -6.24
C ARG A 123 10.19 -2.77 -5.37
N ASP A 124 10.08 -1.52 -4.91
CA ASP A 124 11.08 -0.81 -4.11
C ASP A 124 11.06 -1.15 -2.61
N TRP A 125 10.26 -2.14 -2.20
CA TRP A 125 10.25 -2.65 -0.83
C TRP A 125 10.98 -3.99 -0.74
N SER A 126 11.70 -4.16 0.37
CA SER A 126 12.34 -5.43 0.73
C SER A 126 11.32 -6.56 0.89
N GLU A 127 11.76 -7.78 0.60
CA GLU A 127 10.91 -8.97 0.69
C GLU A 127 10.38 -9.18 2.11
N ILE A 128 11.18 -8.86 3.15
CA ILE A 128 10.72 -8.95 4.54
C ILE A 128 9.49 -8.07 4.81
N ALA A 129 9.42 -6.88 4.21
CA ALA A 129 8.27 -5.99 4.38
C ALA A 129 7.05 -6.53 3.63
N LYS A 130 7.23 -7.05 2.41
CA LYS A 130 6.16 -7.65 1.61
C LYS A 130 5.59 -8.90 2.27
N GLU A 131 6.45 -9.82 2.69
CA GLU A 131 6.04 -11.04 3.38
C GLU A 131 5.30 -10.73 4.68
N THR A 132 5.79 -9.75 5.45
CA THR A 132 5.15 -9.37 6.71
C THR A 132 3.78 -8.75 6.47
N GLN A 133 3.67 -7.84 5.49
CA GLN A 133 2.38 -7.26 5.12
C GLN A 133 1.41 -8.33 4.58
N ALA A 134 1.88 -9.28 3.76
CA ALA A 134 1.06 -10.39 3.28
C ALA A 134 0.52 -11.24 4.44
N LYS A 135 1.37 -11.62 5.41
CA LYS A 135 0.94 -12.38 6.60
C LYS A 135 -0.04 -11.61 7.48
N VAL A 136 0.17 -10.30 7.64
CA VAL A 136 -0.76 -9.40 8.35
C VAL A 136 -2.13 -9.37 7.64
N LEU A 137 -2.14 -9.25 6.31
CA LEU A 137 -3.35 -9.28 5.52
C LEU A 137 -4.08 -10.61 5.64
N GLU A 138 -3.36 -11.73 5.64
CA GLU A 138 -3.95 -13.05 5.84
C GLU A 138 -4.57 -13.20 7.23
N ALA A 139 -3.87 -12.78 8.29
CA ALA A 139 -4.42 -12.82 9.64
C ALA A 139 -5.72 -12.00 9.77
N ILE A 140 -5.78 -10.82 9.16
CA ILE A 140 -6.97 -9.95 9.21
C ILE A 140 -8.10 -10.49 8.31
N LEU A 141 -7.80 -10.84 7.06
CA LEU A 141 -8.82 -11.15 6.05
C LEU A 141 -9.24 -12.62 6.03
N LYS A 142 -8.33 -13.56 6.28
CA LYS A 142 -8.67 -15.00 6.33
C LYS A 142 -9.11 -15.43 7.72
N GLU A 143 -8.42 -14.96 8.75
CA GLU A 143 -8.66 -15.42 10.13
C GLU A 143 -9.52 -14.45 10.95
N GLY A 144 -9.63 -13.18 10.54
CA GLY A 144 -10.41 -12.19 11.28
C GLY A 144 -9.77 -11.75 12.60
N SER A 145 -8.46 -11.95 12.78
CA SER A 145 -7.76 -11.57 14.01
C SER A 145 -6.73 -10.48 13.77
N VAL A 146 -6.98 -9.31 14.37
CA VAL A 146 -6.05 -8.18 14.36
C VAL A 146 -4.92 -8.39 15.38
N GLU A 147 -5.21 -9.10 16.47
CA GLU A 147 -4.26 -9.45 17.52
C GLU A 147 -3.14 -10.32 16.95
N LYS A 148 -3.51 -11.37 16.20
CA LYS A 148 -2.54 -12.23 15.50
C LYS A 148 -1.70 -11.44 14.50
N ALA A 149 -2.30 -10.47 13.81
CA ALA A 149 -1.56 -9.58 12.92
C ALA A 149 -0.51 -8.75 13.67
N ALA A 150 -0.85 -8.21 14.84
CA ALA A 150 0.09 -7.48 15.69
C ALA A 150 1.22 -8.38 16.22
N GLU A 151 0.91 -9.63 16.61
CA GLU A 151 1.91 -10.61 17.04
C GLU A 151 2.91 -10.95 15.93
N ILE A 152 2.44 -11.15 14.70
CA ILE A 152 3.29 -11.37 13.52
C ILE A 152 4.29 -10.23 13.35
N VAL A 153 3.83 -8.98 13.49
CA VAL A 153 4.71 -7.81 13.38
C VAL A 153 5.75 -7.80 14.49
N ARG A 154 5.37 -8.06 15.74
CA ARG A 154 6.31 -8.09 16.87
C ARG A 154 7.39 -9.16 16.70
N ASP A 155 7.02 -10.36 16.27
CA ASP A 155 7.97 -11.45 16.00
C ASP A 155 8.96 -11.07 14.87
N VAL A 156 8.48 -10.46 13.79
CA VAL A 156 9.36 -9.99 12.71
C VAL A 156 10.30 -8.89 13.21
N VAL A 157 9.80 -7.92 13.95
CA VAL A 157 10.63 -6.83 14.52
C VAL A 157 11.71 -7.41 15.44
N GLU A 158 11.37 -8.39 16.27
CA GLU A 158 12.33 -9.10 17.12
C GLU A 158 13.40 -9.85 16.30
N LYS A 159 12.98 -10.60 15.27
CA LYS A 159 13.90 -11.31 14.38
C LYS A 159 14.87 -10.35 13.67
N ILE A 160 14.38 -9.20 13.21
CA ILE A 160 15.21 -8.16 12.60
C ILE A 160 16.20 -7.59 13.64
N ALA A 161 15.74 -7.29 14.86
CA ALA A 161 16.60 -6.77 15.92
C ALA A 161 17.71 -7.75 16.34
N LYS A 162 17.40 -9.06 16.32
CA LYS A 162 18.32 -10.15 16.71
C LYS A 162 19.20 -10.68 15.57
N TYR A 163 19.22 -10.04 14.39
CA TYR A 163 20.00 -10.50 13.23
C TYR A 163 19.63 -11.92 12.75
N ARG A 164 18.37 -12.31 12.92
CA ARG A 164 17.85 -13.66 12.57
C ARG A 164 17.12 -13.71 11.24
N VAL A 165 17.07 -12.59 10.50
CA VAL A 165 16.43 -12.53 9.18
C VAL A 165 17.46 -12.86 8.09
N PRO A 166 17.12 -13.76 7.13
CA PRO A 166 17.97 -14.03 5.98
C PRO A 166 18.27 -12.76 5.18
N LEU A 167 19.52 -12.65 4.71
CA LEU A 167 20.00 -11.43 4.05
C LEU A 167 19.24 -11.14 2.76
N GLU A 168 18.86 -12.19 2.04
CA GLU A 168 18.13 -12.14 0.77
C GLU A 168 16.80 -11.42 0.94
N LYS A 169 16.17 -11.54 2.13
CA LYS A 169 14.90 -10.87 2.42
C LYS A 169 15.04 -9.38 2.71
N LEU A 170 16.26 -8.92 2.97
CA LEU A 170 16.58 -7.53 3.28
C LEU A 170 17.01 -6.75 2.02
N VAL A 171 17.15 -7.42 0.87
CA VAL A 171 17.57 -6.76 -0.37
C VAL A 171 16.47 -5.82 -0.86
N ILE A 172 16.89 -4.60 -1.20
CA ILE A 172 16.03 -3.58 -1.80
C ILE A 172 16.40 -3.43 -3.27
N HIS A 173 15.39 -3.42 -4.13
CA HIS A 173 15.54 -3.28 -5.57
C HIS A 173 14.97 -1.94 -6.05
N GLU A 174 15.82 -1.06 -6.54
CA GLU A 174 15.39 0.23 -7.10
C GLU A 174 15.90 0.39 -8.53
N GLN A 175 15.03 0.92 -9.40
CA GLN A 175 15.37 1.14 -10.80
C GLN A 175 15.91 2.55 -11.03
N ILE A 176 17.00 2.66 -11.78
CA ILE A 176 17.48 3.93 -12.31
C ILE A 176 16.52 4.37 -13.43
N THR A 177 15.86 5.52 -13.28
CA THR A 177 14.79 5.97 -14.21
C THR A 177 15.25 7.02 -15.21
N ARG A 178 16.43 7.61 -15.01
CA ARG A 178 17.01 8.67 -15.83
C ARG A 178 18.53 8.62 -15.75
N ASP A 179 19.22 9.44 -16.56
CA ASP A 179 20.67 9.49 -16.49
C ASP A 179 21.14 10.01 -15.12
N LEU A 180 22.28 9.49 -14.65
CA LEU A 180 22.79 9.79 -13.30
C LEU A 180 23.05 11.28 -13.03
N LYS A 181 23.26 12.07 -14.10
CA LYS A 181 23.44 13.52 -14.08
C LYS A 181 22.13 14.29 -13.85
N ASP A 182 20.98 13.71 -14.21
CA ASP A 182 19.66 14.36 -14.16
C ASP A 182 18.94 14.12 -12.81
N TYR A 183 19.57 13.40 -11.89
CA TYR A 183 19.09 13.21 -10.53
C TYR A 183 19.40 14.43 -9.67
N LYS A 184 18.34 15.12 -9.24
CA LYS A 184 18.44 16.25 -8.29
C LYS A 184 18.75 15.79 -6.86
N ALA A 185 18.17 14.68 -6.44
CA ALA A 185 18.40 14.07 -5.13
C ALA A 185 19.16 12.76 -5.28
N ILE A 186 20.19 12.57 -4.46
CA ILE A 186 21.02 11.36 -4.46
C ILE A 186 20.45 10.39 -3.42
N GLY A 187 19.54 9.53 -3.87
CA GLY A 187 19.05 8.40 -3.07
C GLY A 187 20.06 7.26 -2.99
N PRO A 188 19.76 6.20 -2.20
CA PRO A 188 20.64 5.04 -2.04
C PRO A 188 21.04 4.37 -3.36
N HIS A 189 20.06 4.03 -4.22
CA HIS A 189 20.34 3.44 -5.54
C HIS A 189 21.19 4.34 -6.44
N VAL A 190 21.00 5.65 -6.38
CA VAL A 190 21.77 6.63 -7.17
C VAL A 190 23.20 6.72 -6.67
N ALA A 191 23.41 6.71 -5.34
CA ALA A 191 24.76 6.72 -4.75
C ALA A 191 25.56 5.49 -5.19
N ILE A 192 24.94 4.31 -5.17
CA ILE A 192 25.54 3.07 -5.66
C ILE A 192 25.82 3.16 -7.16
N ALA A 193 24.86 3.63 -7.94
CA ALA A 193 25.04 3.77 -9.39
C ALA A 193 26.19 4.72 -9.75
N LYS A 194 26.35 5.84 -9.03
CA LYS A 194 27.48 6.76 -9.19
C LYS A 194 28.81 6.10 -8.80
N ARG A 195 28.84 5.32 -7.71
CA ARG A 195 30.02 4.53 -7.31
C ARG A 195 30.41 3.50 -8.37
N LEU A 196 29.44 2.84 -9.00
CA LEU A 196 29.68 1.89 -10.09
C LEU A 196 30.19 2.58 -11.34
N ALA A 197 29.60 3.72 -11.71
CA ALA A 197 30.06 4.53 -12.84
C ALA A 197 31.51 5.03 -12.65
N ALA A 198 31.88 5.42 -11.43
CA ALA A 198 33.27 5.79 -11.10
C ALA A 198 34.26 4.62 -11.23
N LYS A 199 33.79 3.37 -11.05
CA LYS A 199 34.56 2.14 -11.32
C LYS A 199 34.56 1.75 -12.81
N GLY A 200 34.02 2.59 -13.70
CA GLY A 200 33.94 2.32 -15.15
C GLY A 200 32.76 1.43 -15.57
N ILE A 201 31.86 1.06 -14.65
CA ILE A 201 30.69 0.24 -14.98
C ILE A 201 29.59 1.14 -15.54
N LYS A 202 29.16 0.85 -16.78
CA LYS A 202 28.09 1.62 -17.44
C LYS A 202 26.74 1.31 -16.80
N VAL A 203 26.15 2.31 -16.13
CA VAL A 203 24.79 2.26 -15.59
C VAL A 203 23.88 3.12 -16.46
N LYS A 204 22.78 2.55 -16.95
CA LYS A 204 21.80 3.24 -17.82
C LYS A 204 20.42 3.32 -17.18
N PRO A 205 19.53 4.24 -17.62
CA PRO A 205 18.11 4.15 -17.31
C PRO A 205 17.57 2.75 -17.61
N GLY A 206 16.78 2.21 -16.71
CA GLY A 206 16.31 0.83 -16.73
C GLY A 206 17.07 -0.13 -15.80
N THR A 207 18.32 0.20 -15.43
CA THR A 207 19.16 -0.65 -14.58
C THR A 207 18.56 -0.80 -13.17
N ILE A 208 18.48 -2.04 -12.68
CA ILE A 208 18.03 -2.35 -11.33
C ILE A 208 19.25 -2.44 -10.41
N ILE A 209 19.23 -1.68 -9.32
CA ILE A 209 20.25 -1.70 -8.28
C ILE A 209 19.68 -2.48 -7.09
N SER A 210 20.38 -3.55 -6.71
CA SER A 210 20.03 -4.43 -5.59
C SER A 210 21.00 -4.19 -4.44
N TYR A 211 20.51 -3.68 -3.31
CA TYR A 211 21.37 -3.23 -2.22
C TYR A 211 20.81 -3.53 -0.83
N ILE A 212 21.69 -3.45 0.17
CA ILE A 212 21.39 -3.62 1.59
C ILE A 212 21.88 -2.39 2.34
N VAL A 213 21.09 -1.93 3.30
CA VAL A 213 21.46 -0.85 4.22
C VAL A 213 22.21 -1.41 5.43
N LEU A 214 23.41 -0.87 5.66
CA LEU A 214 24.31 -1.26 6.73
C LEU A 214 24.13 -0.37 7.96
N LYS A 215 24.46 -0.94 9.13
CA LYS A 215 24.51 -0.21 10.39
C LYS A 215 25.65 0.81 10.35
N GLY A 216 25.35 2.07 10.67
CA GLY A 216 26.32 3.16 10.70
C GLY A 216 25.64 4.52 10.91
N GLY A 217 26.44 5.54 11.22
CA GLY A 217 25.98 6.94 11.26
C GLY A 217 25.90 7.57 9.86
N GLY A 218 25.38 8.79 9.79
CA GLY A 218 25.29 9.56 8.54
C GLY A 218 24.06 9.25 7.69
N LYS A 219 24.11 9.63 6.40
CA LYS A 219 22.98 9.46 5.48
C LYS A 219 22.84 8.00 5.08
N ILE A 220 21.61 7.57 4.78
CA ILE A 220 21.35 6.21 4.28
C ILE A 220 22.17 5.92 3.01
N SER A 221 22.32 6.91 2.13
CA SER A 221 23.13 6.83 0.90
C SER A 221 24.59 6.44 1.13
N ASP A 222 25.13 6.71 2.30
CA ASP A 222 26.56 6.53 2.60
C ASP A 222 26.84 5.13 3.17
N ARG A 223 25.78 4.46 3.62
CA ARG A 223 25.82 3.16 4.30
C ARG A 223 25.07 2.08 3.54
N VAL A 224 25.10 2.14 2.20
CA VAL A 224 24.53 1.12 1.33
C VAL A 224 25.59 0.36 0.55
N ILE A 225 25.39 -0.95 0.45
CA ILE A 225 26.29 -1.86 -0.25
C ILE A 225 25.50 -2.71 -1.23
N LEU A 226 26.13 -3.07 -2.35
CA LEU A 226 25.54 -4.06 -3.25
C LEU A 226 25.46 -5.41 -2.54
N LEU A 227 24.44 -6.20 -2.86
CA LEU A 227 24.34 -7.57 -2.35
C LEU A 227 25.61 -8.39 -2.64
N THR A 228 26.20 -8.21 -3.83
CA THR A 228 27.43 -8.90 -4.27
C THR A 228 28.68 -8.47 -3.50
N GLU A 229 28.67 -7.32 -2.85
CA GLU A 229 29.79 -6.79 -2.06
C GLU A 229 29.59 -7.08 -0.55
N TYR A 230 28.46 -7.69 -0.15
CA TYR A 230 28.15 -7.97 1.25
C TYR A 230 28.97 -9.16 1.78
N ASP A 231 29.69 -8.90 2.87
CA ASP A 231 30.44 -9.90 3.63
C ASP A 231 29.91 -9.95 5.08
N PRO A 232 29.26 -11.04 5.52
CA PRO A 232 28.72 -11.18 6.89
C PRO A 232 29.76 -11.06 8.01
N ARG A 233 31.05 -11.24 7.71
CA ARG A 233 32.13 -11.09 8.70
C ARG A 233 32.49 -9.63 8.96
N LYS A 234 32.29 -8.77 7.95
CA LYS A 234 32.66 -7.34 7.99
C LYS A 234 31.45 -6.42 8.15
N HIS A 235 30.29 -6.86 7.66
CA HIS A 235 29.11 -6.03 7.53
C HIS A 235 27.98 -6.56 8.41
N LYS A 236 27.22 -5.61 8.97
CA LYS A 236 25.95 -5.88 9.64
C LYS A 236 24.91 -4.95 9.05
N TYR A 237 23.74 -5.50 8.72
CA TYR A 237 22.63 -4.69 8.25
C TYR A 237 22.15 -3.76 9.38
N ASP A 238 21.42 -2.68 9.09
CA ASP A 238 20.83 -1.81 10.11
C ASP A 238 19.43 -2.28 10.52
N PRO A 239 19.23 -2.89 11.70
CA PRO A 239 17.91 -3.33 12.13
C PRO A 239 16.91 -2.18 12.22
N ASN A 240 17.35 -1.00 12.68
CA ASN A 240 16.47 0.15 12.87
C ASN A 240 15.93 0.63 11.53
N TYR A 241 16.76 0.64 10.48
CA TYR A 241 16.30 0.98 9.13
C TYR A 241 15.22 0.00 8.63
N TYR A 242 15.44 -1.31 8.75
CA TYR A 242 14.43 -2.27 8.28
C TYR A 242 13.16 -2.25 9.13
N ILE A 243 13.25 -2.00 10.43
CA ILE A 243 12.07 -1.86 11.29
C ILE A 243 11.31 -0.57 10.93
N GLU A 244 11.99 0.57 10.96
CA GLU A 244 11.37 1.91 10.89
C GLU A 244 11.04 2.37 9.47
N ASN A 245 11.78 1.90 8.47
CA ASN A 245 11.65 2.35 7.08
C ASN A 245 11.14 1.26 6.12
N GLN A 246 11.00 0.01 6.56
CA GLN A 246 10.52 -1.11 5.72
C GLN A 246 9.34 -1.85 6.35
N VAL A 247 9.50 -2.51 7.49
CA VAL A 247 8.42 -3.35 8.06
C VAL A 247 7.30 -2.49 8.63
N LEU A 248 7.60 -1.59 9.58
CA LEU A 248 6.55 -0.80 10.24
C LEU A 248 5.76 0.06 9.26
N PRO A 249 6.34 0.83 8.33
CA PRO A 249 5.54 1.64 7.41
C PRO A 249 4.58 0.83 6.52
N ALA A 250 4.93 -0.42 6.19
CA ALA A 250 4.07 -1.31 5.40
C ALA A 250 2.86 -1.80 6.20
N VAL A 251 3.01 -2.08 7.49
CA VAL A 251 1.95 -2.71 8.30
C VAL A 251 1.23 -1.74 9.23
N LEU A 252 1.90 -0.67 9.67
CA LEU A 252 1.38 0.27 10.65
C LEU A 252 0.13 0.97 10.12
N ARG A 253 0.10 1.36 8.84
CA ARG A 253 -1.08 1.97 8.23
C ARG A 253 -2.31 1.06 8.26
N ILE A 254 -2.10 -0.25 8.16
CA ILE A 254 -3.18 -1.24 8.25
C ILE A 254 -3.64 -1.32 9.71
N LEU A 255 -2.70 -1.50 10.64
CA LEU A 255 -3.00 -1.70 12.05
C LEU A 255 -3.53 -0.44 12.76
N GLU A 256 -3.15 0.76 12.32
CA GLU A 256 -3.69 2.04 12.76
C GLU A 256 -5.19 2.15 12.46
N ALA A 257 -5.66 1.57 11.34
CA ALA A 257 -7.09 1.50 11.02
C ALA A 257 -7.89 0.66 12.03
N PHE A 258 -7.19 -0.16 12.83
CA PHE A 258 -7.74 -0.97 13.92
C PHE A 258 -7.32 -0.46 15.31
N GLY A 259 -6.77 0.75 15.40
CA GLY A 259 -6.46 1.41 16.68
C GLY A 259 -5.08 1.10 17.29
N TYR A 260 -4.21 0.35 16.59
CA TYR A 260 -2.86 0.09 17.08
C TYR A 260 -1.93 1.27 16.84
N ARG A 261 -1.11 1.59 17.84
CA ARG A 261 -0.05 2.58 17.72
C ARG A 261 1.31 1.94 17.46
N LYS A 262 2.22 2.72 16.90
CA LYS A 262 3.57 2.27 16.53
C LYS A 262 4.33 1.69 17.71
N GLU A 263 4.20 2.29 18.90
CA GLU A 263 4.89 1.90 20.11
C GLU A 263 4.51 0.48 20.57
N GLU A 264 3.28 0.05 20.28
CA GLU A 264 2.72 -1.24 20.66
C GLU A 264 3.19 -2.40 19.76
N LEU A 265 3.82 -2.05 18.63
CA LEU A 265 4.37 -2.97 17.64
C LEU A 265 5.91 -3.05 17.69
N LYS A 266 6.56 -2.16 18.45
CA LYS A 266 8.01 -2.18 18.62
C LYS A 266 8.40 -3.22 19.67
N TYR A 267 9.54 -3.86 19.42
CA TYR A 267 10.20 -4.69 20.41
C TYR A 267 10.69 -3.80 21.57
N GLN A 268 10.13 -3.98 22.76
CA GLN A 268 10.57 -3.31 23.98
C GLN A 268 11.92 -3.89 24.44
N SER A 269 13.04 -3.49 23.81
CA SER A 269 14.38 -3.87 24.30
C SER A 269 14.82 -3.09 25.55
N SER A 270 14.07 -2.04 25.92
CA SER A 270 14.25 -1.28 27.15
C SER A 270 12.90 -0.69 27.52
N LYS A 271 12.49 -0.80 28.79
CA LYS A 271 11.47 0.09 29.36
C LYS A 271 11.88 1.52 29.01
N GLN A 272 11.21 2.14 28.04
CA GLN A 272 11.19 3.60 27.97
C GLN A 272 10.46 4.03 29.25
N THR A 273 11.22 4.36 30.29
CA THR A 273 10.71 5.30 31.29
C THR A 273 10.45 6.58 30.53
N GLY A 274 9.18 6.81 30.18
CA GLY A 274 8.74 8.10 29.68
C GLY A 274 9.21 9.19 30.64
N LEU A 275 9.50 10.38 30.11
CA LEU A 275 9.87 11.56 30.90
C LEU A 275 8.84 11.86 32.02
N ASP A 276 7.61 11.36 31.88
CA ASP A 276 6.53 11.46 32.86
C ASP A 276 6.86 10.82 34.21
N ALA A 277 7.75 9.81 34.23
CA ALA A 277 8.22 9.18 35.47
C ALA A 277 9.25 10.03 36.23
N TRP A 278 9.86 11.03 35.58
CA TRP A 278 10.83 11.95 36.21
C TRP A 278 10.17 13.20 36.78
N LEU A 279 9.05 13.64 36.20
CA LEU A 279 8.29 14.82 36.63
C LEU A 279 7.41 14.61 37.88
N ARG A 280 7.45 13.43 38.52
CA ARG A 280 6.66 13.08 39.71
C ARG A 280 7.51 12.80 40.96
N LYS A 281 8.72 13.36 41.06
CA LYS A 281 9.49 13.40 42.31
C LYS A 281 9.61 14.82 42.85
#